data_AF-A0A498KUK3-F1
#
_entry.id   AF-A0A498KUK3-F1
#
_cell.length_a   1.000
_cell.length_b   1.000
_cell.length_c   1.000
_cell.angle_alpha   90.00
_cell.angle_beta   90.00
_cell.angle_gamma   90.00
#
_symmetry.space_group_name_H-M   'P 1'
#
loop_
_entity.id
_entity.type
_entity.pdbx_description
1 polymer ?
#
loop_
_entity_poly.entity_id
_entity_poly.type
_entity_poly.pdbx_seq_one_letter_code
_entity_poly.pdbx_strand_id
1 'polypeptide(L)'
;MTSVRHTDGIEIELADGRVVHADASRPNGDVAVCSHAHGDHLYSEAPDSMVCSDLTAALADVRRDRAPTPTTHPDIELLDAGHVPGSRAALLTAEDTARDEPVRILYTGDVSTRDRFYLDGFEPVDADVLVVEATYGTPEYVFPSQAQLEAEVVDWFEDTADQPVICMGYTLGRAQEIQLLAQRAGRSRLLVTDAIAEINGVVEAHLDVDFGAQPYERATELSADDVLVLPGQTNSLSFVEQLRESSDAIKAGFSGWAIDSSFKFRGDYDETFVLSDHCDHEELLDLVRGVDPEQVYVQHGAVDEFASYLTSETPYPAQSLQRNQTTLGDF
;
A
#
# COMPACT_ATOMS: atom_id res chain seq x y z
N MET A 1 13.31 4.04 -28.09
CA MET A 1 13.13 5.03 -27.00
C MET A 1 12.19 4.38 -26.00
N THR A 2 12.58 4.39 -24.73
CA THR A 2 11.73 3.85 -23.66
C THR A 2 10.45 4.68 -23.53
N SER A 3 9.31 4.04 -23.30
CA SER A 3 8.04 4.74 -23.01
C SER A 3 7.30 4.12 -21.83
N VAL A 4 6.60 4.95 -21.07
CA VAL A 4 5.79 4.56 -19.91
C VAL A 4 4.34 4.97 -20.14
N ARG A 5 3.40 4.06 -19.94
CA ARG A 5 1.96 4.30 -20.12
C ARG A 5 1.15 3.60 -19.03
N HIS A 6 0.00 4.16 -18.69
CA HIS A 6 -0.98 3.50 -17.83
C HIS A 6 -2.11 2.93 -18.67
N THR A 7 -2.16 1.59 -18.73
CA THR A 7 -3.15 0.80 -19.45
C THR A 7 -4.05 0.06 -18.45
N ASP A 8 -3.91 -1.26 -18.35
CA ASP A 8 -4.50 -2.12 -17.32
C ASP A 8 -3.51 -2.37 -16.17
N GLY A 9 -2.55 -1.46 -16.00
CA GLY A 9 -1.33 -1.53 -15.20
C GLY A 9 -0.34 -0.49 -15.74
N ILE A 10 0.92 -0.52 -15.29
CA ILE A 10 1.99 0.30 -15.88
C ILE A 10 2.72 -0.51 -16.94
N GLU A 11 2.62 -0.06 -18.19
CA GLU A 11 3.35 -0.61 -19.33
C GLU A 11 4.62 0.20 -19.55
N ILE A 12 5.77 -0.49 -19.51
CA ILE A 12 7.09 0.06 -19.78
C ILE A 12 7.63 -0.64 -21.03
N GLU A 13 7.59 0.05 -22.16
CA GLU A 13 8.17 -0.41 -23.43
C GLU A 13 9.63 0.02 -23.48
N LEU A 14 10.56 -0.94 -23.51
CA LEU A 14 12.00 -0.70 -23.55
C LEU A 14 12.48 -0.43 -24.99
N ALA A 15 13.68 0.15 -25.14
CA ALA A 15 14.20 0.49 -26.46
C ALA A 15 14.47 -0.72 -27.37
N ASP A 16 14.63 -1.92 -26.81
CA ASP A 16 14.76 -3.18 -27.54
C ASP A 16 13.40 -3.79 -27.96
N GLY A 17 12.29 -3.13 -27.63
CA GLY A 17 10.92 -3.54 -27.93
C GLY A 17 10.28 -4.47 -26.90
N ARG A 18 11.02 -4.85 -25.85
CA ARG A 18 10.49 -5.66 -24.75
C ARG A 18 9.52 -4.85 -23.90
N VAL A 19 8.44 -5.46 -23.46
CA VAL A 19 7.42 -4.83 -22.64
C VAL A 19 7.41 -5.41 -21.24
N VAL A 20 7.65 -4.57 -20.24
CA VAL A 20 7.44 -4.90 -18.83
C VAL A 20 6.08 -4.34 -18.41
N HIS A 21 5.22 -5.19 -17.86
CA HIS A 21 3.88 -4.82 -17.43
C HIS A 21 3.77 -5.00 -15.92
N ALA A 22 3.80 -3.90 -15.18
CA ALA A 22 3.74 -3.87 -13.73
C ALA A 22 2.31 -3.67 -13.22
N ASP A 23 1.93 -4.44 -12.20
CA ASP A 23 0.64 -4.38 -11.51
C ASP A 23 -0.57 -4.43 -12.43
N ALA A 24 -0.46 -5.28 -13.45
CA ALA A 24 -1.49 -5.44 -14.45
C ALA A 24 -2.63 -6.34 -13.96
N SER A 25 -3.90 -6.00 -14.25
CA SER A 25 -5.00 -6.94 -14.00
C SER A 25 -4.92 -8.15 -14.94
N ARG A 26 -4.53 -7.93 -16.20
CA ARG A 26 -4.30 -8.97 -17.22
C ARG A 26 -2.95 -8.76 -17.88
N PRO A 27 -1.85 -9.17 -17.23
CA PRO A 27 -0.51 -8.97 -17.75
C PRO A 27 -0.35 -9.67 -19.10
N ASN A 28 0.01 -8.88 -20.11
CA ASN A 28 0.18 -9.31 -21.50
C ASN A 28 1.53 -8.88 -22.10
N GLY A 29 2.44 -8.33 -21.28
CA GLY A 29 3.81 -8.00 -21.67
C GLY A 29 4.74 -9.22 -21.64
N ASP A 30 6.00 -9.01 -22.05
CA ASP A 30 7.04 -10.04 -22.02
C ASP A 30 7.46 -10.40 -20.58
N VAL A 31 7.38 -9.43 -19.66
CA VAL A 31 7.67 -9.61 -18.24
C VAL A 31 6.55 -9.01 -17.41
N ALA A 32 5.93 -9.82 -16.55
CA ALA A 32 4.96 -9.35 -15.57
C ALA A 32 5.67 -9.02 -14.25
N VAL A 33 5.46 -7.82 -13.71
CA VAL A 33 5.93 -7.42 -12.38
C VAL A 33 4.72 -7.24 -11.48
N CYS A 34 4.80 -7.70 -10.24
CA CYS A 34 3.78 -7.41 -9.22
C CYS A 34 4.47 -6.85 -7.99
N SER A 35 4.20 -5.58 -7.68
CA SER A 35 4.80 -4.86 -6.57
C SER A 35 4.34 -5.43 -5.23
N HIS A 36 3.04 -5.64 -5.05
CA HIS A 36 2.47 -6.12 -3.79
C HIS A 36 1.08 -6.76 -3.94
N ALA A 37 0.56 -7.33 -2.85
CA ALA A 37 -0.63 -8.19 -2.85
C ALA A 37 -1.96 -7.48 -2.50
N HIS A 38 -2.09 -6.17 -2.70
CA HIS A 38 -3.40 -5.52 -2.64
C HIS A 38 -4.25 -5.84 -3.87
N GLY A 39 -5.57 -5.74 -3.70
CA GLY A 39 -6.52 -6.27 -4.67
C GLY A 39 -6.51 -5.53 -6.02
N ASP A 40 -6.12 -4.26 -6.02
CA ASP A 40 -6.01 -3.33 -7.14
C ASP A 40 -4.68 -3.41 -7.89
N HIS A 41 -3.67 -4.08 -7.32
CA HIS A 41 -2.38 -4.38 -7.95
C HIS A 41 -2.27 -5.85 -8.39
N LEU A 42 -3.10 -6.72 -7.83
CA LEU A 42 -3.17 -8.13 -8.21
C LEU A 42 -3.95 -8.33 -9.51
N TYR A 43 -3.44 -9.27 -10.30
CA TYR A 43 -4.10 -9.77 -11.50
C TYR A 43 -5.51 -10.34 -11.22
N SER A 44 -6.37 -10.24 -12.23
CA SER A 44 -7.60 -11.01 -12.36
C SER A 44 -7.38 -12.30 -13.16
N GLU A 45 -6.42 -12.29 -14.09
CA GLU A 45 -5.98 -13.46 -14.85
C GLU A 45 -4.49 -13.71 -14.57
N ALA A 46 -4.18 -14.77 -13.82
CA ALA A 46 -2.83 -15.05 -13.37
C ALA A 46 -1.89 -15.37 -14.55
N PRO A 47 -0.74 -14.68 -14.70
CA PRO A 47 0.30 -15.13 -15.61
C PRO A 47 0.91 -16.45 -15.14
N ASP A 48 1.71 -17.09 -15.99
CA ASP A 48 2.43 -18.31 -15.60
C ASP A 48 3.53 -18.01 -14.54
N SER A 49 4.25 -16.91 -14.73
CA SER A 49 5.26 -16.42 -13.80
C SER A 49 5.20 -14.90 -13.66
N MET A 50 5.62 -14.38 -12.52
CA MET A 50 5.73 -12.94 -12.28
C MET A 50 6.97 -12.59 -11.46
N VAL A 51 7.55 -11.44 -11.72
CA VAL A 51 8.64 -10.87 -10.92
C VAL A 51 8.03 -10.18 -9.71
N CYS A 52 8.19 -10.78 -8.54
CA CYS A 52 7.68 -10.31 -7.26
C CYS A 52 8.48 -10.93 -6.11
N SER A 53 8.25 -10.48 -4.88
CA SER A 53 8.78 -11.18 -3.71
C SER A 53 8.05 -12.51 -3.46
N ASP A 54 8.72 -13.44 -2.78
CA ASP A 54 8.10 -14.70 -2.34
C ASP A 54 6.88 -14.45 -1.44
N LEU A 55 6.97 -13.43 -0.57
CA LEU A 55 5.88 -13.04 0.32
C LEU A 55 4.69 -12.44 -0.45
N THR A 56 4.91 -11.62 -1.49
CA THR A 56 3.82 -11.17 -2.38
C THR A 56 3.14 -12.35 -3.06
N ALA A 57 3.90 -13.35 -3.54
CA ALA A 57 3.32 -14.54 -4.16
C ALA A 57 2.49 -15.38 -3.17
N ALA A 58 3.00 -15.60 -1.95
CA ALA A 58 2.28 -16.32 -0.90
C ALA A 58 0.99 -15.59 -0.46
N LEU A 59 1.04 -14.26 -0.34
CA LEU A 59 -0.14 -13.45 -0.04
C LEU A 59 -1.14 -13.44 -1.20
N ALA A 60 -0.67 -13.49 -2.45
CA ALA A 60 -1.56 -13.60 -3.60
C ALA A 60 -2.30 -14.96 -3.65
N ASP A 61 -1.63 -16.05 -3.25
CA ASP A 61 -2.18 -17.41 -3.26
C ASP A 61 -3.41 -17.58 -2.35
N VAL A 62 -3.43 -16.91 -1.21
CA VAL A 62 -4.60 -16.92 -0.31
C VAL A 62 -5.71 -15.93 -0.72
N ARG A 63 -5.44 -15.08 -1.73
CA ARG A 63 -6.35 -14.01 -2.18
C ARG A 63 -6.90 -14.23 -3.59
N ARG A 64 -6.35 -15.19 -4.33
CA ARG A 64 -6.66 -15.50 -5.73
C ARG A 64 -6.73 -17.01 -5.92
N ASP A 65 -7.55 -17.46 -6.86
CA ASP A 65 -7.70 -18.90 -7.14
C ASP A 65 -6.42 -19.57 -7.70
N ARG A 66 -5.47 -18.75 -8.20
CA ARG A 66 -4.21 -19.19 -8.75
C ARG A 66 -3.12 -18.14 -8.50
N ALA A 67 -2.04 -18.53 -7.83
CA ALA A 67 -0.80 -17.77 -7.81
C ALA A 67 0.13 -18.12 -9.00
N PRO A 68 0.73 -17.11 -9.68
CA PRO A 68 1.85 -17.29 -10.58
C PRO A 68 3.08 -17.81 -9.85
N THR A 69 3.99 -18.44 -10.58
CA THR A 69 5.29 -18.80 -10.01
C THR A 69 6.14 -17.53 -9.86
N PRO A 70 6.60 -17.16 -8.64
CA PRO A 70 7.53 -16.05 -8.49
C PRO A 70 8.82 -16.35 -9.26
N THR A 71 9.37 -15.35 -9.95
CA THR A 71 10.62 -15.46 -10.71
C THR A 71 11.46 -14.20 -10.55
N THR A 72 12.75 -14.31 -10.88
CA THR A 72 13.66 -13.17 -11.02
C THR A 72 13.83 -12.81 -12.49
N HIS A 73 14.29 -11.60 -12.76
CA HIS A 73 14.69 -11.17 -14.10
C HIS A 73 16.04 -10.43 -14.03
N PRO A 74 17.01 -10.69 -14.94
CA PRO A 74 18.37 -10.15 -14.82
C PRO A 74 18.45 -8.61 -14.87
N ASP A 75 17.49 -7.98 -15.53
CA ASP A 75 17.41 -6.53 -15.69
C ASP A 75 16.49 -5.84 -14.66
N ILE A 76 15.93 -6.60 -13.70
CA ILE A 76 14.99 -6.07 -12.70
C ILE A 76 15.47 -6.43 -11.30
N GLU A 77 15.81 -5.42 -10.52
CA GLU A 77 16.10 -5.53 -9.09
C GLU A 77 14.84 -5.16 -8.28
N LEU A 78 14.54 -5.97 -7.27
CA LEU A 78 13.42 -5.71 -6.36
C LEU A 78 13.94 -5.13 -5.04
N LEU A 79 13.46 -3.93 -4.69
CA LEU A 79 13.82 -3.18 -3.48
C LEU A 79 12.62 -3.13 -2.53
N ASP A 80 12.83 -3.09 -1.22
CA ASP A 80 11.72 -3.00 -0.26
C ASP A 80 10.95 -1.68 -0.42
N ALA A 81 9.65 -1.72 -0.74
CA ALA A 81 8.84 -0.51 -0.93
C ALA A 81 8.29 0.07 0.39
N GLY A 82 8.46 -0.65 1.51
CA GLY A 82 8.00 -0.22 2.83
C GLY A 82 6.48 -0.05 2.96
N HIS A 83 5.65 -0.46 2.00
CA HIS A 83 4.20 -0.28 2.01
C HIS A 83 3.48 -1.35 2.84
N VAL A 84 3.58 -2.62 2.45
CA VAL A 84 2.96 -3.79 3.10
C VAL A 84 3.91 -4.98 3.10
N PRO A 85 3.73 -6.02 3.94
CA PRO A 85 4.61 -7.20 3.88
C PRO A 85 4.75 -7.75 2.46
N GLY A 86 6.01 -7.84 2.01
CA GLY A 86 6.37 -8.34 0.68
C GLY A 86 6.38 -7.28 -0.43
N SER A 87 5.92 -6.04 -0.19
CA SER A 87 5.89 -4.98 -1.20
C SER A 87 7.27 -4.66 -1.74
N ARG A 88 7.42 -4.63 -3.07
CA ARG A 88 8.68 -4.32 -3.75
C ARG A 88 8.53 -3.21 -4.79
N ALA A 89 9.45 -2.26 -4.75
CA ALA A 89 9.74 -1.39 -5.87
C ALA A 89 10.60 -2.16 -6.87
N ALA A 90 10.42 -1.93 -8.17
CA ALA A 90 11.19 -2.55 -9.23
C ALA A 90 12.12 -1.51 -9.88
N LEU A 91 13.42 -1.72 -9.77
CA LEU A 91 14.43 -0.95 -10.50
C LEU A 91 14.83 -1.73 -11.76
N LEU A 92 14.44 -1.20 -12.91
CA LEU A 92 14.74 -1.77 -14.21
C LEU A 92 15.98 -1.10 -14.80
N THR A 93 16.90 -1.88 -15.37
CA THR A 93 18.05 -1.37 -16.12
C THR A 93 17.97 -1.84 -17.57
N ALA A 94 17.85 -0.92 -18.52
CA ALA A 94 17.69 -1.26 -19.93
C ALA A 94 18.68 -0.50 -20.82
N GLU A 95 19.15 -1.12 -21.90
CA GLU A 95 19.90 -0.40 -22.92
C GLU A 95 19.00 0.63 -23.61
N ASP A 96 19.50 1.84 -23.85
CA ASP A 96 18.82 2.85 -24.65
C ASP A 96 19.60 3.12 -25.94
N THR A 97 18.98 2.86 -27.09
CA THR A 97 19.53 3.17 -28.42
C THR A 97 19.89 4.66 -28.63
N ALA A 98 19.37 5.56 -27.79
CA ALA A 98 19.63 6.99 -27.86
C ALA A 98 20.70 7.49 -26.88
N ARG A 99 21.18 6.64 -25.94
CA ARG A 99 22.18 6.99 -24.92
C ARG A 99 23.36 6.01 -24.96
N ASP A 100 24.53 6.47 -24.53
CA ASP A 100 25.71 5.60 -24.39
C ASP A 100 25.69 4.77 -23.09
N GLU A 101 24.80 5.12 -22.15
CA GLU A 101 24.63 4.45 -20.86
C GLU A 101 23.22 3.87 -20.73
N PRO A 102 23.04 2.75 -20.00
CA PRO A 102 21.71 2.18 -19.74
C PRO A 102 20.80 3.16 -19.01
N VAL A 103 19.51 3.13 -19.34
CA VAL A 103 18.48 3.86 -18.61
C VAL A 103 18.00 3.05 -17.41
N ARG A 104 17.90 3.71 -16.26
CA ARG A 104 17.36 3.15 -15.00
C ARG A 104 15.95 3.69 -14.78
N ILE A 105 15.00 2.78 -14.63
CA ILE A 105 13.58 3.11 -14.45
C ILE A 105 13.14 2.50 -13.12
N LEU A 106 12.74 3.34 -12.17
CA LEU A 106 12.25 2.91 -10.87
C LEU A 106 10.72 2.97 -10.88
N TYR A 107 10.06 1.81 -10.77
CA TYR A 107 8.63 1.72 -10.49
C TYR A 107 8.42 1.40 -9.01
N THR A 108 7.79 2.31 -8.26
CA THR A 108 7.65 2.13 -6.81
C THR A 108 6.54 1.16 -6.42
N GLY A 109 5.52 0.98 -7.27
CA GLY A 109 4.21 0.54 -6.79
C GLY A 109 3.66 1.54 -5.77
N ASP A 110 2.97 1.02 -4.76
CA ASP A 110 2.63 1.80 -3.56
C ASP A 110 3.83 1.79 -2.61
N VAL A 111 4.10 2.92 -1.97
CA VAL A 111 5.40 3.15 -1.31
C VAL A 111 5.25 3.91 0.00
N SER A 112 6.07 3.54 0.99
CA SER A 112 6.26 4.34 2.19
C SER A 112 7.71 4.35 2.62
N THR A 113 8.22 5.53 2.95
CA THR A 113 9.58 5.75 3.48
C THR A 113 9.64 5.63 5.01
N ARG A 114 8.52 5.35 5.67
CA ARG A 114 8.43 5.21 7.14
C ARG A 114 8.68 3.77 7.57
N ASP A 115 9.62 3.56 8.48
CA ASP A 115 9.74 2.30 9.22
C ASP A 115 8.47 2.05 10.04
N ARG A 116 7.93 0.82 9.97
CA ARG A 116 6.75 0.39 10.73
C ARG A 116 6.90 -1.04 11.20
N PHE A 117 7.04 -1.23 12.51
CA PHE A 117 7.15 -2.55 13.13
C PHE A 117 8.22 -3.46 12.49
N TYR A 118 7.79 -4.38 11.63
CA TYR A 118 8.60 -5.37 10.92
C TYR A 118 8.89 -4.98 9.46
N LEU A 119 8.51 -3.77 9.04
CA LEU A 119 8.73 -3.21 7.71
C LEU A 119 9.74 -2.08 7.80
N ASP A 120 10.84 -2.23 7.09
CA ASP A 120 11.76 -1.14 6.80
C ASP A 120 11.14 -0.23 5.73
N GLY A 121 11.29 1.09 5.90
CA GLY A 121 10.85 2.07 4.92
C GLY A 121 11.65 1.97 3.61
N PHE A 122 11.05 2.41 2.51
CA PHE A 122 11.75 2.49 1.23
C PHE A 122 12.92 3.49 1.33
N GLU A 123 14.12 3.04 0.97
CA GLU A 123 15.28 3.89 0.79
C GLU A 123 15.39 4.29 -0.70
N PRO A 124 15.23 5.59 -1.05
CA PRO A 124 15.35 6.04 -2.43
C PRO A 124 16.72 5.69 -3.06
N VAL A 125 16.69 5.28 -4.33
CA VAL A 125 17.88 4.98 -5.14
C VAL A 125 17.88 5.82 -6.41
N ASP A 126 19.06 6.19 -6.92
CA ASP A 126 19.18 6.95 -8.17
C ASP A 126 18.50 6.22 -9.34
N ALA A 127 17.70 6.95 -10.13
CA ALA A 127 17.12 6.44 -11.38
C ALA A 127 16.87 7.59 -12.37
N ASP A 128 16.99 7.35 -13.68
CA ASP A 128 16.71 8.36 -14.70
C ASP A 128 15.21 8.66 -14.81
N VAL A 129 14.39 7.62 -14.66
CA VAL A 129 12.93 7.70 -14.74
C VAL A 129 12.33 7.15 -13.46
N LEU A 130 11.48 7.94 -12.82
CA LEU A 130 10.71 7.52 -11.64
C LEU A 130 9.23 7.38 -12.01
N VAL A 131 8.64 6.23 -11.73
CA VAL A 131 7.20 5.99 -11.79
C VAL A 131 6.69 5.79 -10.36
N VAL A 132 6.00 6.78 -9.82
CA VAL A 132 5.64 6.86 -8.40
C VAL A 132 4.13 7.04 -8.19
N GLU A 133 3.61 6.49 -7.09
CA GLU A 133 2.23 6.73 -6.67
C GLU A 133 1.98 8.17 -6.17
N ALA A 134 0.71 8.57 -6.05
CA ALA A 134 0.33 9.85 -5.45
C ALA A 134 -0.96 9.75 -4.61
N THR A 135 -1.11 8.69 -3.81
CA THR A 135 -2.29 8.49 -2.93
C THR A 135 -2.57 9.73 -2.10
N TYR A 136 -1.52 10.31 -1.51
CA TYR A 136 -1.54 11.54 -0.73
C TYR A 136 -0.75 12.67 -1.41
N GLY A 137 -0.82 12.74 -2.73
CA GLY A 137 -0.04 13.68 -3.53
C GLY A 137 -0.44 15.16 -3.42
N THR A 138 -1.46 15.51 -2.64
CA THR A 138 -1.89 16.92 -2.48
C THR A 138 -1.29 17.54 -1.19
N PRO A 139 -0.94 18.84 -1.18
CA PRO A 139 -0.24 19.48 -0.05
C PRO A 139 -1.00 19.49 1.29
N GLU A 140 -2.28 19.14 1.30
CA GLU A 140 -3.09 19.02 2.53
C GLU A 140 -2.81 17.73 3.31
N TYR A 141 -2.24 16.70 2.67
CA TYR A 141 -1.89 15.44 3.33
C TYR A 141 -0.44 15.47 3.79
N VAL A 142 -0.23 16.05 4.98
CA VAL A 142 1.03 15.99 5.71
C VAL A 142 0.76 15.40 7.08
N PHE A 143 1.38 14.27 7.38
CA PHE A 143 1.09 13.50 8.58
C PHE A 143 2.14 13.78 9.67
N PRO A 144 1.75 13.74 10.95
CA PRO A 144 2.71 13.64 12.05
C PRO A 144 3.66 12.46 11.86
N SER A 145 4.78 12.48 12.59
CA SER A 145 5.75 11.38 12.53
C SER A 145 5.09 10.06 12.93
N GLN A 146 5.55 8.95 12.35
CA GLN A 146 5.02 7.62 12.63
C GLN A 146 4.96 7.33 14.15
N ALA A 147 6.01 7.66 14.88
CA ALA A 147 6.05 7.47 16.34
C ALA A 147 4.97 8.25 17.10
N GLN A 148 4.59 9.45 16.64
CA GLN A 148 3.50 10.22 17.25
C GLN A 148 2.14 9.60 16.95
N LEU A 149 1.93 9.16 15.71
CA LEU A 149 0.68 8.50 15.29
C LEU A 149 0.47 7.19 16.04
N GLU A 150 1.52 6.37 16.16
CA GLU A 150 1.47 5.13 16.93
C GLU A 150 1.22 5.38 18.42
N ALA A 151 1.86 6.40 19.00
CA ALA A 151 1.64 6.77 20.39
C ALA A 151 0.19 7.21 20.64
N GLU A 152 -0.39 8.00 19.75
CA GLU A 152 -1.79 8.42 19.83
C GLU A 152 -2.76 7.23 19.85
N VAL A 153 -2.52 6.23 19.00
CA VAL A 153 -3.34 5.01 18.97
C VAL A 153 -3.15 4.15 20.23
N VAL A 154 -1.91 4.01 20.72
CA VAL A 154 -1.61 3.27 21.94
C VAL A 154 -2.29 3.93 23.15
N ASP A 155 -2.12 5.25 23.32
CA ASP A 155 -2.75 6.02 24.40
C ASP A 155 -4.27 5.87 24.34
N TRP A 156 -4.88 5.91 23.15
CA TRP A 156 -6.31 5.69 22.99
C TRP A 156 -6.76 4.27 23.37
N PHE A 157 -6.00 3.24 23.01
CA PHE A 157 -6.31 1.87 23.43
C PHE A 157 -6.25 1.72 24.96
N GLU A 158 -5.27 2.35 25.61
CA GLU A 158 -5.15 2.37 27.08
C GLU A 158 -6.31 3.12 27.74
N ASP A 159 -6.70 4.27 27.20
CA ASP A 159 -7.81 5.10 27.71
C ASP A 159 -9.19 4.44 27.53
N THR A 160 -9.29 3.47 26.62
CA THR A 160 -10.52 2.74 26.31
C THR A 160 -10.48 1.27 26.78
N ALA A 161 -9.65 0.97 27.78
CA ALA A 161 -9.52 -0.36 28.39
C ALA A 161 -10.83 -0.89 29.02
N ASP A 162 -11.75 -0.01 29.42
CA ASP A 162 -13.02 -0.36 30.04
C ASP A 162 -14.14 -0.69 29.04
N GLN A 163 -13.88 -0.56 27.73
CA GLN A 163 -14.83 -0.87 26.65
C GLN A 163 -14.18 -1.75 25.57
N PRO A 164 -14.97 -2.57 24.85
CA PRO A 164 -14.49 -3.17 23.61
C PRO A 164 -14.35 -2.11 22.52
N VAL A 165 -13.43 -2.34 21.59
CA VAL A 165 -13.25 -1.49 20.42
C VAL A 165 -13.32 -2.28 19.12
N ILE A 166 -13.99 -1.71 18.12
CA ILE A 166 -14.10 -2.24 16.77
C ILE A 166 -13.25 -1.36 15.86
N CYS A 167 -12.17 -1.91 15.33
CA CYS A 167 -11.20 -1.20 14.51
C CYS A 167 -11.38 -1.56 13.04
N MET A 168 -11.58 -0.57 12.17
CA MET A 168 -11.76 -0.76 10.74
C MET A 168 -10.44 -0.51 10.00
N GLY A 169 -9.94 -1.52 9.28
CA GLY A 169 -8.69 -1.45 8.51
C GLY A 169 -8.72 -2.28 7.22
N TYR A 170 -7.68 -2.16 6.40
CA TYR A 170 -7.46 -3.05 5.25
C TYR A 170 -7.00 -4.42 5.70
N THR A 171 -7.39 -5.47 4.97
CA THR A 171 -7.10 -6.87 5.33
C THR A 171 -5.60 -7.19 5.37
N LEU A 172 -4.81 -6.52 4.53
CA LEU A 172 -3.35 -6.60 4.44
C LEU A 172 -2.77 -5.21 4.69
N GLY A 173 -1.79 -5.09 5.57
CA GLY A 173 -1.16 -3.84 5.99
C GLY A 173 -1.79 -3.30 7.26
N ARG A 174 -2.82 -2.46 7.11
CA ARG A 174 -3.45 -1.73 8.23
C ARG A 174 -3.98 -2.64 9.36
N ALA A 175 -4.61 -3.77 9.05
CA ALA A 175 -5.10 -4.67 10.09
C ALA A 175 -3.97 -5.23 10.96
N GLN A 176 -2.83 -5.58 10.35
CA GLN A 176 -1.65 -6.08 11.05
C GLN A 176 -1.03 -4.99 11.95
N GLU A 177 -0.94 -3.76 11.46
CA GLU A 177 -0.44 -2.61 12.24
C GLU A 177 -1.33 -2.33 13.47
N ILE A 178 -2.65 -2.35 13.31
CA ILE A 178 -3.60 -2.17 14.41
C ILE A 178 -3.43 -3.26 15.49
N GLN A 179 -3.23 -4.53 15.07
CA GLN A 179 -3.02 -5.63 16.01
C GLN A 179 -1.77 -5.42 16.86
N LEU A 180 -0.65 -5.02 16.24
CA LEU A 180 0.60 -4.76 16.96
C LEU A 180 0.51 -3.53 17.89
N LEU A 181 -0.22 -2.49 17.48
CA LEU A 181 -0.52 -1.34 18.35
C LEU A 181 -1.37 -1.75 19.56
N ALA A 182 -2.37 -2.60 19.36
CA ALA A 182 -3.19 -3.12 20.44
C ALA A 182 -2.39 -4.01 21.41
N GLN A 183 -1.49 -4.86 20.89
CA GLN A 183 -0.55 -5.62 21.74
C GLN A 183 0.37 -4.69 22.54
N ARG A 184 0.92 -3.64 21.90
CA ARG A 184 1.78 -2.65 22.55
C ARG A 184 1.07 -1.91 23.67
N ALA A 185 -0.22 -1.63 23.52
CA ALA A 185 -1.10 -1.07 24.54
C ALA A 185 -1.53 -2.08 25.63
N GLY A 186 -1.16 -3.36 25.50
CA GLY A 186 -1.46 -4.40 26.49
C GLY A 186 -2.91 -4.91 26.47
N ARG A 187 -3.63 -4.74 25.35
CA ARG A 187 -4.99 -5.25 25.16
C ARG A 187 -5.05 -6.77 25.34
N SER A 188 -6.02 -7.26 26.11
CA SER A 188 -6.05 -8.65 26.55
C SER A 188 -6.48 -9.66 25.50
N ARG A 189 -7.35 -9.28 24.56
CA ARG A 189 -7.87 -10.19 23.52
C ARG A 189 -8.03 -9.48 22.18
N LEU A 190 -7.32 -10.01 21.18
CA LEU A 190 -7.39 -9.56 19.79
C LEU A 190 -8.22 -10.53 18.97
N LEU A 191 -9.22 -10.01 18.27
CA LEU A 191 -10.12 -10.76 17.41
C LEU A 191 -10.03 -10.22 15.99
N VAL A 192 -10.03 -11.11 15.01
CA VAL A 192 -9.93 -10.75 13.59
C VAL A 192 -10.82 -11.66 12.75
N THR A 193 -11.24 -11.22 11.56
CA THR A 193 -11.95 -12.13 10.63
C THR A 193 -11.03 -13.22 10.11
N ASP A 194 -11.60 -14.34 9.63
CA ASP A 194 -10.83 -15.43 9.00
C ASP A 194 -9.92 -14.92 7.88
N ALA A 195 -10.40 -13.95 7.09
CA ALA A 195 -9.62 -13.35 6.00
C ALA A 195 -8.38 -12.59 6.50
N ILE A 196 -8.43 -11.96 7.67
CA ILE A 196 -7.27 -11.30 8.29
C ILE A 196 -6.37 -12.37 8.94
N ALA A 197 -6.95 -13.38 9.59
CA ALA A 197 -6.20 -14.48 10.20
C ALA A 197 -5.37 -15.28 9.18
N GLU A 198 -5.91 -15.50 7.98
CA GLU A 198 -5.20 -16.17 6.89
C GLU A 198 -4.01 -15.34 6.40
N ILE A 199 -4.19 -14.02 6.26
CA ILE A 199 -3.09 -13.09 5.91
C ILE A 199 -2.03 -13.06 7.02
N ASN A 200 -2.44 -12.99 8.29
CA ASN A 200 -1.54 -13.03 9.43
C ASN A 200 -0.67 -14.29 9.37
N GLY A 201 -1.26 -15.47 9.17
CA GLY A 201 -0.51 -16.73 9.12
C GLY A 201 0.51 -16.79 7.98
N VAL A 202 0.22 -16.17 6.84
CA VAL A 202 1.21 -16.03 5.75
C VAL A 202 2.36 -15.11 6.18
N VAL A 203 2.06 -13.97 6.79
CA VAL A 203 3.09 -13.00 7.23
C VAL A 203 3.97 -13.59 8.34
N GLU A 204 3.39 -14.22 9.36
CA GLU A 204 4.11 -14.89 10.46
C GLU A 204 4.99 -16.05 9.97
N ALA A 205 4.64 -16.69 8.86
CA ALA A 205 5.46 -17.74 8.25
C ALA A 205 6.71 -17.21 7.52
N HIS A 206 6.73 -15.92 7.16
CA HIS A 206 7.82 -15.29 6.39
C HIS A 206 8.63 -14.27 7.18
N LEU A 207 8.06 -13.67 8.22
CA LEU A 207 8.67 -12.61 9.02
C LEU A 207 8.65 -12.97 10.50
N ASP A 208 9.61 -12.42 11.27
CA ASP A 208 9.69 -12.63 12.74
C ASP A 208 8.70 -11.72 13.48
N VAL A 209 7.42 -12.08 13.42
CA VAL A 209 6.30 -11.36 14.04
C VAL A 209 5.25 -12.35 14.54
N ASP A 210 4.49 -11.97 15.57
CA ASP A 210 3.34 -12.70 16.10
C ASP A 210 2.19 -11.71 16.35
N PHE A 211 1.07 -11.88 15.64
CA PHE A 211 -0.08 -10.99 15.79
C PHE A 211 -0.98 -11.37 16.98
N GLY A 212 -0.85 -12.58 17.53
CA GLY A 212 -1.57 -13.02 18.73
C GLY A 212 -3.10 -12.98 18.62
N ALA A 213 -3.64 -12.81 17.42
CA ALA A 213 -5.06 -12.62 17.18
C ALA A 213 -5.80 -13.94 16.96
N GLN A 214 -7.04 -13.99 17.44
CA GLN A 214 -7.92 -15.15 17.33
C GLN A 214 -9.01 -14.89 16.29
N PRO A 215 -9.46 -15.90 15.55
CA PRO A 215 -10.61 -15.76 14.65
C PRO A 215 -11.88 -15.32 15.40
N TYR A 216 -12.57 -14.33 14.85
CA TYR A 216 -13.85 -13.84 15.33
C TYR A 216 -14.98 -14.73 14.80
N GLU A 217 -15.72 -15.34 15.72
CA GLU A 217 -16.93 -16.09 15.40
C GLU A 217 -18.18 -15.24 15.62
N ARG A 218 -19.24 -15.47 14.84
CA ARG A 218 -20.50 -14.70 14.94
C ARG A 218 -21.17 -14.77 16.32
N ALA A 219 -20.92 -15.82 17.08
CA ALA A 219 -21.45 -16.00 18.44
C ALA A 219 -20.57 -15.34 19.53
N THR A 220 -19.46 -14.72 19.15
CA THR A 220 -18.53 -14.06 20.08
C THR A 220 -19.18 -12.80 20.63
N GLU A 221 -19.31 -12.73 21.95
CA GLU A 221 -19.65 -11.51 22.66
C GLU A 221 -18.37 -10.74 22.98
N LEU A 222 -18.35 -9.45 22.64
CA LEU A 222 -17.25 -8.57 23.00
C LEU A 222 -17.40 -8.11 24.46
N SER A 223 -16.28 -8.06 25.16
CA SER A 223 -16.14 -7.58 26.52
C SER A 223 -15.17 -6.41 26.59
N ALA A 224 -15.19 -5.68 27.71
CA ALA A 224 -14.19 -4.68 28.02
C ALA A 224 -12.77 -5.21 27.72
N ASP A 225 -11.95 -4.35 27.14
CA ASP A 225 -10.57 -4.63 26.76
C ASP A 225 -10.35 -5.47 25.49
N ASP A 226 -11.41 -5.95 24.83
CA ASP A 226 -11.30 -6.60 23.54
C ASP A 226 -11.01 -5.60 22.41
N VAL A 227 -10.20 -6.01 21.45
CA VAL A 227 -10.06 -5.34 20.14
C VAL A 227 -10.51 -6.29 19.04
N LEU A 228 -11.52 -5.88 18.28
CA LEU A 228 -11.95 -6.57 17.07
C LEU A 228 -11.52 -5.77 15.84
N VAL A 229 -10.65 -6.33 15.01
CA VAL A 229 -10.25 -5.72 13.74
C VAL A 229 -11.07 -6.31 12.60
N LEU A 230 -11.76 -5.44 11.85
CA LEU A 230 -12.60 -5.83 10.72
C LEU A 230 -12.12 -5.16 9.41
N PRO A 231 -12.29 -5.84 8.26
CA PRO A 231 -12.06 -5.21 6.96
C PRO A 231 -12.98 -4.00 6.75
N GLY A 232 -12.44 -2.89 6.25
CA GLY A 232 -13.19 -1.64 6.03
C GLY A 232 -14.44 -1.79 5.17
N GLN A 233 -14.47 -2.77 4.24
CA GLN A 233 -15.64 -3.08 3.41
C GLN A 233 -16.85 -3.57 4.22
N THR A 234 -16.62 -4.02 5.46
CA THR A 234 -17.68 -4.49 6.35
C THR A 234 -18.34 -3.35 7.15
N ASN A 235 -17.81 -2.11 7.08
CA ASN A 235 -18.22 -0.99 7.93
C ASN A 235 -19.73 -0.75 7.95
N SER A 236 -20.37 -0.79 6.78
CA SER A 236 -21.80 -0.52 6.62
C SER A 236 -22.69 -1.76 6.76
N LEU A 237 -22.13 -2.91 7.12
CA LEU A 237 -22.90 -4.15 7.27
C LEU A 237 -23.63 -4.15 8.62
N SER A 238 -24.90 -4.60 8.60
CA SER A 238 -25.78 -4.52 9.76
C SER A 238 -25.29 -5.28 11.00
N PHE A 239 -24.41 -6.28 10.83
CA PHE A 239 -23.85 -7.00 11.98
C PHE A 239 -22.85 -6.15 12.76
N VAL A 240 -22.13 -5.23 12.11
CA VAL A 240 -21.17 -4.33 12.78
C VAL A 240 -21.93 -3.38 13.68
N GLU A 241 -23.04 -2.80 13.19
CA GLU A 241 -23.88 -1.93 14.00
C GLU A 241 -24.54 -2.69 15.16
N GLN A 242 -25.08 -3.89 14.91
CA GLN A 242 -25.62 -4.75 15.97
C GLN A 242 -24.56 -5.07 17.03
N LEU A 243 -23.33 -5.35 16.62
CA LEU A 243 -22.24 -5.64 17.55
C LEU A 243 -21.93 -4.40 18.38
N ARG A 244 -21.72 -3.26 17.73
CA ARG A 244 -21.48 -1.95 18.35
C ARG A 244 -22.53 -1.61 19.41
N GLU A 245 -23.81 -1.70 19.06
CA GLU A 245 -24.93 -1.42 19.97
C GLU A 245 -25.03 -2.44 21.12
N SER A 246 -24.82 -3.73 20.83
CA SER A 246 -25.00 -4.80 21.83
C SER A 246 -23.89 -4.87 22.87
N SER A 247 -22.68 -4.48 22.51
CA SER A 247 -21.50 -4.51 23.39
C SER A 247 -21.05 -3.12 23.85
N ASP A 248 -21.76 -2.06 23.48
CA ASP A 248 -21.38 -0.65 23.74
C ASP A 248 -19.92 -0.37 23.30
N ALA A 249 -19.56 -0.88 22.12
CA ALA A 249 -18.20 -0.77 21.60
C ALA A 249 -17.95 0.57 20.92
N ILE A 250 -16.71 1.05 21.01
CA ILE A 250 -16.25 2.24 20.27
C ILE A 250 -15.80 1.78 18.88
N LYS A 251 -16.39 2.35 17.81
CA LYS A 251 -16.01 2.05 16.43
C LYS A 251 -14.97 3.06 15.94
N ALA A 252 -13.78 2.60 15.60
CA ALA A 252 -12.67 3.43 15.16
C ALA A 252 -12.23 3.16 13.72
N GLY A 253 -11.93 4.22 12.97
CA GLY A 253 -11.41 4.16 11.60
C GLY A 253 -9.95 4.59 11.51
N PHE A 254 -9.14 3.88 10.71
CA PHE A 254 -7.70 4.16 10.57
C PHE A 254 -7.35 4.38 9.10
N SER A 255 -6.87 5.58 8.76
CA SER A 255 -6.58 5.98 7.38
C SER A 255 -5.83 7.30 7.34
N GLY A 256 -4.96 7.53 6.34
CA GLY A 256 -4.40 8.86 6.09
C GLY A 256 -5.47 9.92 5.77
N TRP A 257 -6.60 9.50 5.19
CA TRP A 257 -7.78 10.36 4.99
C TRP A 257 -8.39 10.91 6.29
N ALA A 258 -8.06 10.36 7.46
CA ALA A 258 -8.55 10.84 8.75
C ALA A 258 -8.04 12.23 9.12
N ILE A 259 -7.09 12.79 8.37
CA ILE A 259 -6.67 14.19 8.51
C ILE A 259 -7.83 15.15 8.25
N ASP A 260 -8.77 14.76 7.37
CA ASP A 260 -10.03 15.47 7.17
C ASP A 260 -11.08 14.95 8.14
N SER A 261 -11.58 15.86 8.99
CA SER A 261 -12.71 15.60 9.90
C SER A 261 -13.94 14.97 9.23
N SER A 262 -14.14 15.17 7.92
CA SER A 262 -15.23 14.56 7.16
C SER A 262 -15.14 13.03 7.11
N PHE A 263 -13.94 12.45 7.24
CA PHE A 263 -13.72 11.01 7.28
C PHE A 263 -14.47 10.35 8.44
N LYS A 264 -14.41 10.94 9.64
CA LYS A 264 -15.12 10.48 10.83
C LYS A 264 -16.62 10.39 10.59
N PHE A 265 -17.22 11.45 10.03
CA PHE A 265 -18.65 11.48 9.74
C PHE A 265 -19.08 10.56 8.59
N ARG A 266 -18.28 10.46 7.52
CA ARG A 266 -18.58 9.59 6.36
C ARG A 266 -18.50 8.10 6.72
N GLY A 267 -17.57 7.75 7.61
CA GLY A 267 -17.39 6.39 8.10
C GLY A 267 -18.29 6.03 9.28
N ASP A 268 -19.04 7.00 9.82
CA ASP A 268 -19.86 6.83 11.03
C ASP A 268 -18.99 6.32 12.21
N TYR A 269 -17.78 6.85 12.34
CA TYR A 269 -16.83 6.43 13.37
C TYR A 269 -17.00 7.25 14.64
N ASP A 270 -16.86 6.58 15.79
CA ASP A 270 -16.79 7.21 17.10
C ASP A 270 -15.41 7.84 17.31
N GLU A 271 -14.35 7.25 16.73
CA GLU A 271 -12.99 7.80 16.71
C GLU A 271 -12.22 7.53 15.40
N THR A 272 -11.23 8.35 15.08
CA THR A 272 -10.44 8.17 13.85
C THR A 272 -8.98 8.52 14.04
N PHE A 273 -8.10 7.77 13.37
CA PHE A 273 -6.65 7.96 13.46
C PHE A 273 -6.02 8.14 12.09
N VAL A 274 -5.10 9.10 11.99
CA VAL A 274 -4.27 9.33 10.81
C VAL A 274 -3.20 8.26 10.79
N LEU A 275 -3.52 7.13 10.16
CA LEU A 275 -2.61 6.00 10.03
C LEU A 275 -2.56 5.60 8.56
N SER A 276 -1.37 5.70 7.96
CA SER A 276 -1.12 5.49 6.54
C SER A 276 0.10 4.60 6.32
N ASP A 277 -0.01 3.71 5.34
CA ASP A 277 1.03 2.82 4.81
C ASP A 277 1.57 3.34 3.47
N HIS A 278 1.20 4.56 3.10
CA HIS A 278 1.72 5.31 1.96
C HIS A 278 2.45 6.57 2.44
N CYS A 279 3.42 7.04 1.65
CA CYS A 279 4.03 8.36 1.83
C CYS A 279 2.97 9.47 1.84
N ASP A 280 3.15 10.43 2.73
CA ASP A 280 2.44 11.72 2.66
C ASP A 280 3.02 12.62 1.55
N HIS A 281 2.48 13.83 1.39
CA HIS A 281 2.93 14.75 0.34
C HIS A 281 4.40 15.12 0.45
N GLU A 282 4.89 15.46 1.65
CA GLU A 282 6.28 15.87 1.84
C GLU A 282 7.23 14.69 1.69
N GLU A 283 6.82 13.50 2.12
CA GLU A 283 7.57 12.26 1.94
C GLU A 283 7.67 11.85 0.47
N LEU A 284 6.62 12.07 -0.33
CA LEU A 284 6.68 11.90 -1.78
C LEU A 284 7.65 12.89 -2.42
N LEU A 285 7.67 14.15 -1.99
CA LEU A 285 8.65 15.14 -2.48
C LEU A 285 10.09 14.76 -2.12
N ASP A 286 10.31 14.30 -0.88
CA ASP A 286 11.62 13.84 -0.42
C ASP A 286 12.07 12.56 -1.14
N LEU A 287 11.15 11.64 -1.44
CA LEU A 287 11.42 10.48 -2.29
C LEU A 287 11.87 10.91 -3.68
N VAL A 288 11.14 11.82 -4.34
CA VAL A 288 11.53 12.32 -5.67
C VAL A 288 12.91 12.98 -5.65
N ARG A 289 13.20 13.80 -4.62
CA ARG A 289 14.51 14.44 -4.43
C ARG A 289 15.62 13.41 -4.18
N GLY A 290 15.31 12.34 -3.44
CA GLY A 290 16.27 11.27 -3.13
C GLY A 290 16.60 10.39 -4.34
N VAL A 291 15.67 10.23 -5.28
CA VAL A 291 15.89 9.52 -6.55
C VAL A 291 16.61 10.41 -7.58
N ASP A 292 16.40 11.72 -7.53
CA ASP A 292 16.93 12.74 -8.46
C ASP A 292 16.70 12.42 -9.96
N PRO A 293 15.46 12.13 -10.40
CA PRO A 293 15.21 11.64 -11.76
C PRO A 293 15.19 12.75 -12.83
N GLU A 294 15.49 12.38 -14.07
CA GLU A 294 15.33 13.25 -15.25
C GLU A 294 13.85 13.41 -15.65
N GLN A 295 13.00 12.41 -15.35
CA GLN A 295 11.57 12.41 -15.63
C GLN A 295 10.79 11.65 -14.54
N VAL A 296 9.70 12.26 -14.06
CA VAL A 296 8.74 11.61 -13.15
C VAL A 296 7.44 11.30 -13.88
N TYR A 297 6.91 10.10 -13.67
CA TYR A 297 5.58 9.69 -14.06
C TYR A 297 4.75 9.40 -12.81
N VAL A 298 3.63 10.09 -12.67
CA VAL A 298 2.77 9.97 -11.49
C VAL A 298 1.57 9.09 -11.80
N GLN A 299 1.35 8.07 -10.99
CA GLN A 299 0.24 7.12 -11.11
C GLN A 299 -0.50 7.02 -9.76
N HIS A 300 -1.73 6.51 -9.73
CA HIS A 300 -2.55 6.35 -8.51
C HIS A 300 -2.83 7.66 -7.71
N GLY A 301 -4.00 7.78 -7.09
CA GLY A 301 -4.37 8.97 -6.31
C GLY A 301 -4.43 10.29 -7.09
N ALA A 302 -3.85 11.36 -6.53
CA ALA A 302 -3.94 12.74 -7.00
C ALA A 302 -2.96 13.08 -8.14
N VAL A 303 -2.97 12.26 -9.19
CA VAL A 303 -1.94 12.26 -10.25
C VAL A 303 -1.69 13.61 -10.93
N ASP A 304 -2.75 14.33 -11.29
CA ASP A 304 -2.62 15.61 -12.01
C ASP A 304 -2.10 16.72 -11.09
N GLU A 305 -2.54 16.73 -9.84
CA GLU A 305 -2.15 17.76 -8.86
C GLU A 305 -0.69 17.59 -8.46
N PHE A 306 -0.26 16.36 -8.14
CA PHE A 306 1.12 16.10 -7.77
C PHE A 306 2.09 16.30 -8.94
N ALA A 307 1.74 15.84 -10.15
CA ALA A 307 2.56 16.09 -11.34
C ALA A 307 2.68 17.60 -11.67
N SER A 308 1.59 18.35 -11.51
CA SER A 308 1.60 19.81 -11.70
C SER A 308 2.47 20.49 -10.65
N TYR A 309 2.36 20.08 -9.39
CA TYR A 309 3.16 20.61 -8.28
C TYR A 309 4.65 20.36 -8.51
N LEU A 310 5.06 19.13 -8.84
CA LEU A 310 6.46 18.80 -9.13
C LEU A 310 7.01 19.69 -10.25
N THR A 311 6.25 19.85 -11.34
CA THR A 311 6.69 20.64 -12.49
C THR A 311 6.76 22.14 -12.19
N SER A 312 5.90 22.68 -11.31
CA SER A 312 5.88 24.12 -11.01
C SER A 312 6.79 24.53 -9.86
N GLU A 313 6.93 23.67 -8.84
CA GLU A 313 7.60 24.00 -7.57
C GLU A 313 8.97 23.33 -7.41
N THR A 314 9.35 22.40 -8.29
CA THR A 314 10.61 21.65 -8.20
C THR A 314 11.33 21.62 -9.56
N PRO A 315 12.61 21.18 -9.63
CA PRO A 315 13.31 21.06 -10.91
C PRO A 315 12.93 19.79 -11.70
N TYR A 316 12.08 18.93 -11.15
CA TYR A 316 11.76 17.61 -11.71
C TYR A 316 10.56 17.69 -12.68
N PRO A 317 10.77 17.46 -13.99
CA PRO A 317 9.67 17.36 -14.93
C PRO A 317 8.78 16.18 -14.58
N ALA A 318 7.47 16.40 -14.48
CA ALA A 318 6.52 15.35 -14.11
C ALA A 318 5.34 15.28 -15.08
N GLN A 319 4.85 14.07 -15.31
CA GLN A 319 3.67 13.81 -16.14
C GLN A 319 2.72 12.87 -15.41
N SER A 320 1.43 13.19 -15.35
CA SER A 320 0.42 12.28 -14.85
C SER A 320 0.15 11.15 -15.86
N LEU A 321 -0.02 9.92 -15.35
CA LEU A 321 -0.41 8.76 -16.13
C LEU A 321 -1.88 8.44 -15.87
N GLN A 322 -2.75 9.03 -16.67
CA GLN A 322 -4.17 8.70 -16.66
C GLN A 322 -4.42 7.42 -17.47
N ARG A 323 -5.31 6.54 -16.97
CA ARG A 323 -5.73 5.33 -17.71
C ARG A 323 -6.25 5.72 -19.10
N ASN A 324 -5.65 5.15 -20.13
CA ASN A 324 -6.00 5.36 -21.54
C ASN A 324 -5.72 6.77 -22.10
N GLN A 325 -4.81 7.55 -21.52
CA GLN A 325 -4.23 8.68 -22.25
C GLN A 325 -3.22 8.17 -23.29
N THR A 326 -3.64 8.09 -24.55
CA THR A 326 -2.72 8.08 -25.68
C THR A 326 -2.02 9.43 -25.74
N THR A 327 -0.70 9.39 -25.96
CA THR A 327 0.21 10.54 -26.03
C THR A 327 -0.33 11.72 -26.87
N LEU A 328 0.17 12.92 -26.59
CA LEU A 328 -0.09 14.22 -27.26
C LEU A 328 0.06 14.28 -28.81
N GLY A 329 0.29 13.15 -29.49
CA GLY A 329 0.32 13.04 -30.96
C GLY A 329 -1.04 12.91 -31.64
N ASP A 330 -2.15 12.79 -30.90
CA ASP A 330 -3.50 12.54 -31.45
C ASP A 330 -4.50 13.72 -31.31
N PHE A 331 -4.02 14.95 -31.08
CA PHE A 331 -4.82 16.18 -31.25
C PHE A 331 -4.25 17.08 -32.35
#